data_AF-A0A1G7A0Q0-F1
#
_entry.id   AF-A0A1G7A0Q0-F1
#
_cell.length_a   1.000
_cell.length_b   1.000
_cell.length_c   1.000
_cell.angle_alpha   90.00
_cell.angle_beta   90.00
_cell.angle_gamma   90.00
#
_symmetry.space_group_name_H-M   'P 1'
#
loop_
_entity.id
_entity.type
_entity.pdbx_description
1 polymer ?
#
loop_
_entity_poly.entity_id
_entity_poly.type
_entity_poly.pdbx_seq_one_letter_code
_entity_poly.pdbx_strand_id
1 'polypeptide(L)'
;MVLEVLRGPEAEPAARRLAEAFGGEPVVVGERLVGEPGYRSRRLLFASGGEIILHDDAVAAVLLHLRPTSALTSGLHLPDWIDGVDDDATLDQLTTALEAPRHLAGFGSPYLALDGGYARLTFTEDRGWNDPGNLESITVTAEKPGLTCRPEDDDCPSCSDLLVRSSDPTGGFDVAATTASLTAALTAGLVTEDAHWVRLADLRPLHASGLMARVESQLTCTTCRRIICFALLQDSPPTFTYAVLNDARRRPLGAIPPVEQWGDTARIAEEREAMHYLDHEPGAWFLLEQQDVLYLQARYVISSMADDSALIRLDDSEREAYRTGGRDHVARLASRIHDGSPHREESPYHQRDLLQGSDGASYREAVTRAIVNHTWLAEQRRR
;
A
#
# COMPACT_ATOMS: atom_id res chain seq x y z
N MET A 1 26.51 -18.96 3.12
CA MET A 1 26.10 -19.29 1.74
C MET A 1 24.95 -18.41 1.23
N VAL A 2 23.72 -18.52 1.74
CA VAL A 2 22.57 -17.74 1.18
C VAL A 2 22.73 -16.22 1.31
N LEU A 3 23.27 -15.73 2.44
CA LEU A 3 23.46 -14.28 2.63
C LEU A 3 24.60 -13.70 1.76
N GLU A 4 25.59 -14.52 1.38
CA GLU A 4 26.75 -14.09 0.59
C GLU A 4 26.40 -13.70 -0.85
N VAL A 5 25.27 -14.18 -1.37
CA VAL A 5 24.87 -13.92 -2.76
C VAL A 5 24.09 -12.62 -2.91
N LEU A 6 23.50 -12.10 -1.83
CA LEU A 6 22.57 -10.98 -1.88
C LEU A 6 23.26 -9.72 -2.40
N ARG A 7 22.57 -8.99 -3.29
CA ARG A 7 23.08 -7.80 -4.02
C ARG A 7 24.28 -8.05 -4.93
N GLY A 8 24.85 -9.26 -4.95
CA GLY A 8 25.85 -9.67 -5.91
C GLY A 8 25.23 -10.05 -7.25
N PRO A 9 25.94 -9.91 -8.38
CA PRO A 9 25.48 -10.38 -9.67
C PRO A 9 25.43 -11.91 -9.74
N GLU A 10 24.52 -12.45 -10.55
CA GLU A 10 24.38 -13.90 -10.78
C GLU A 10 25.70 -14.59 -11.19
N ALA A 11 26.56 -13.87 -11.91
CA ALA A 11 27.82 -14.41 -12.40
C ALA A 11 28.85 -14.68 -11.28
N GLU A 12 28.62 -14.21 -10.05
CA GLU A 12 29.55 -14.40 -8.94
C GLU A 12 29.71 -15.87 -8.50
N PRO A 13 30.91 -16.26 -8.04
CA PRO A 13 31.14 -17.62 -7.54
C PRO A 13 30.18 -18.04 -6.41
N ALA A 14 29.73 -17.10 -5.58
CA ALA A 14 28.79 -17.39 -4.50
C ALA A 14 27.42 -17.81 -5.04
N ALA A 15 26.89 -17.09 -6.05
CA ALA A 15 25.61 -17.42 -6.68
C ALA A 15 25.67 -18.79 -7.38
N ARG A 16 26.79 -19.12 -8.04
CA ARG A 16 26.99 -20.44 -8.65
C ARG A 16 27.01 -21.56 -7.62
N ARG A 17 27.73 -21.40 -6.50
CA ARG A 17 27.72 -22.38 -5.41
C ARG A 17 26.32 -22.60 -4.85
N LEU A 18 25.54 -21.54 -4.72
CA LEU A 18 24.15 -21.64 -4.27
C LEU A 18 23.28 -22.39 -5.29
N ALA A 19 23.41 -22.10 -6.59
CA ALA A 19 22.71 -22.83 -7.64
C ALA A 19 23.09 -24.33 -7.66
N GLU A 20 24.38 -24.65 -7.51
CA GLU A 20 24.86 -26.03 -7.37
C GLU A 20 24.24 -26.73 -6.15
N ALA A 21 24.19 -26.05 -4.99
CA ALA A 21 23.53 -26.57 -3.79
C ALA A 21 22.02 -26.78 -3.99
N PHE A 22 21.40 -25.98 -4.85
CA PHE A 22 20.01 -26.17 -5.26
C PHE A 22 19.79 -27.25 -6.34
N GLY A 23 20.85 -27.91 -6.81
CA GLY A 23 20.78 -29.01 -7.77
C GLY A 23 21.27 -28.68 -9.19
N GLY A 24 21.94 -27.53 -9.38
CA GLY A 24 22.54 -27.14 -10.66
C GLY A 24 21.66 -26.21 -11.46
N GLU A 25 21.19 -26.65 -12.64
CA GLU A 25 20.39 -25.80 -13.54
C GLU A 25 18.95 -25.59 -13.04
N PRO A 26 18.35 -24.40 -13.24
CA PRO A 26 16.97 -24.15 -12.88
C PRO A 26 16.01 -24.97 -13.73
N VAL A 27 14.96 -25.51 -13.11
CA VAL A 27 13.90 -26.28 -13.79
C VAL A 27 12.81 -25.38 -14.34
N VAL A 28 12.62 -24.19 -13.77
CA VAL A 28 11.73 -23.16 -14.29
C VAL A 28 12.45 -21.81 -14.25
N VAL A 29 12.40 -21.10 -15.37
CA VAL A 29 12.89 -19.74 -15.51
C VAL A 29 11.72 -18.83 -15.87
N GLY A 30 11.41 -17.90 -14.98
CA GLY A 30 10.43 -16.83 -15.21
C GLY A 30 11.15 -15.51 -15.41
N GLU A 31 10.66 -14.67 -16.31
CA GLU A 31 11.22 -13.34 -16.54
C GLU A 31 10.13 -12.34 -16.89
N ARG A 32 10.23 -11.14 -16.32
CA ARG A 32 9.34 -10.03 -16.65
C ARG A 32 9.98 -8.67 -16.39
N LEU A 33 9.41 -7.63 -17.01
CA LEU A 33 9.78 -6.24 -16.78
C LEU A 33 8.77 -5.59 -15.82
N VAL A 34 9.22 -5.13 -14.66
CA VAL A 34 8.36 -4.62 -13.58
C VAL A 34 8.42 -3.09 -13.53
N GLY A 35 7.26 -2.43 -13.59
CA GLY A 35 7.14 -0.97 -13.43
C GLY A 35 7.69 -0.11 -14.58
N GLU A 36 7.62 1.21 -14.45
CA GLU A 36 8.20 2.19 -15.35
C GLU A 36 8.77 3.39 -14.55
N PRO A 37 10.08 3.69 -14.61
CA PRO A 37 11.14 2.96 -15.32
C PRO A 37 11.21 1.50 -14.89
N GLY A 38 11.36 0.61 -15.86
CA GLY A 38 11.31 -0.83 -15.62
C GLY A 38 12.62 -1.41 -15.12
N TYR A 39 12.55 -2.37 -14.22
CA TYR A 39 13.65 -3.30 -13.91
C TYR A 39 13.28 -4.72 -14.35
N ARG A 40 14.28 -5.49 -14.75
CA ARG A 40 14.11 -6.90 -15.15
C ARG A 40 14.09 -7.76 -13.89
N SER A 41 12.96 -8.41 -13.63
CA SER A 41 12.81 -9.42 -12.58
C SER A 41 12.91 -10.81 -13.23
N ARG A 42 13.91 -11.60 -12.83
CA ARG A 42 14.14 -12.96 -13.33
C ARG A 42 14.19 -13.92 -12.17
N ARG A 43 13.47 -15.03 -12.30
CA ARG A 43 13.27 -16.02 -11.24
C ARG A 43 13.76 -17.37 -11.71
N LEU A 44 14.61 -17.97 -10.90
CA LEU A 44 15.26 -19.24 -11.16
C LEU A 44 14.80 -20.23 -10.10
N LEU A 45 13.84 -21.07 -10.43
CA LEU A 45 13.38 -22.13 -9.53
C LEU A 45 14.13 -23.42 -9.85
N PHE A 46 14.68 -24.05 -8.82
CA PHE A 46 15.52 -25.23 -8.91
C PHE A 46 14.79 -26.48 -8.43
N ALA A 47 15.24 -27.67 -8.86
CA ALA A 47 14.59 -28.94 -8.54
C ALA A 47 14.48 -29.24 -7.03
N SER A 48 15.39 -28.67 -6.22
CA SER A 48 15.40 -28.79 -4.76
C SER A 48 14.27 -28.03 -4.06
N GLY A 49 13.58 -27.10 -4.72
CA GLY A 49 12.69 -26.14 -4.07
C GLY A 49 13.35 -24.81 -3.69
N GLY A 50 14.65 -24.67 -3.91
CA GLY A 50 15.32 -23.37 -3.87
C GLY A 50 14.90 -22.47 -5.04
N GLU A 51 14.82 -21.18 -4.80
CA GLU A 51 14.56 -20.18 -5.84
C GLU A 51 15.45 -18.94 -5.65
N ILE A 52 16.01 -18.43 -6.75
CA ILE A 52 16.78 -17.18 -6.78
C ILE A 52 16.01 -16.16 -7.60
N ILE A 53 15.77 -14.98 -7.02
CA ILE A 53 15.16 -13.83 -7.70
C ILE A 53 16.24 -12.79 -7.96
N LEU A 54 16.37 -12.41 -9.23
CA LEU A 54 17.31 -11.43 -9.75
C LEU A 54 16.56 -10.16 -10.16
N HIS A 55 17.01 -8.99 -9.71
CA HIS A 55 16.61 -7.69 -10.24
C HIS A 55 17.80 -7.08 -10.98
N ASP A 56 17.67 -6.84 -12.29
CA ASP A 56 18.75 -6.34 -13.16
C ASP A 56 20.07 -7.12 -12.95
N ASP A 57 19.96 -8.45 -13.00
CA ASP A 57 21.03 -9.44 -12.81
C ASP A 57 21.68 -9.50 -11.41
N ALA A 58 21.22 -8.68 -10.44
CA ALA A 58 21.63 -8.76 -9.04
C ALA A 58 20.66 -9.60 -8.20
N VAL A 59 21.17 -10.45 -7.31
CA VAL A 59 20.32 -11.28 -6.44
C VAL A 59 19.56 -10.41 -5.43
N ALA A 60 18.26 -10.29 -5.66
CA ALA A 60 17.34 -9.52 -4.82
C ALA A 60 16.80 -10.36 -3.65
N ALA A 61 16.54 -11.65 -3.89
CA ALA A 61 16.07 -12.59 -2.87
C ALA A 61 16.49 -14.03 -3.17
N VAL A 62 16.55 -14.83 -2.10
CA VAL A 62 16.62 -16.29 -2.16
C VAL A 62 15.45 -16.84 -1.38
N LEU A 63 14.67 -17.73 -1.99
CA LEU A 63 13.53 -18.39 -1.36
C LEU A 63 13.83 -19.88 -1.17
N LEU A 64 13.47 -20.39 -0.01
CA LEU A 64 13.46 -21.81 0.31
C LEU A 64 11.99 -22.23 0.42
N HIS A 65 11.47 -22.92 -0.60
CA HIS A 65 10.11 -23.45 -0.59
C HIS A 65 10.09 -24.80 0.13
N LEU A 66 9.48 -24.87 1.32
CA LEU A 66 9.40 -26.09 2.13
C LEU A 66 8.16 -26.93 1.81
N ARG A 67 7.21 -26.34 1.07
CA ARG A 67 6.02 -27.01 0.56
C ARG A 67 6.10 -27.15 -0.96
N PRO A 68 5.42 -28.15 -1.55
CA PRO A 68 5.27 -28.26 -3.00
C PRO A 68 4.77 -26.94 -3.61
N THR A 69 5.34 -26.55 -4.74
CA THR A 69 4.88 -25.39 -5.52
C THR A 69 4.05 -25.87 -6.71
N SER A 70 3.48 -24.96 -7.51
CA SER A 70 2.79 -25.33 -8.75
C SER A 70 3.70 -26.05 -9.75
N ALA A 71 5.03 -25.86 -9.65
CA ALA A 71 6.03 -26.44 -10.54
C ALA A 71 6.79 -27.63 -9.94
N LEU A 72 6.74 -27.83 -8.61
CA LEU A 72 7.51 -28.86 -7.91
C LEU A 72 6.62 -29.73 -7.02
N THR A 73 6.79 -31.05 -7.12
CA THR A 73 5.99 -32.02 -6.35
C THR A 73 6.43 -32.19 -4.89
N SER A 74 7.58 -31.65 -4.51
CA SER A 74 8.15 -31.71 -3.17
C SER A 74 8.81 -30.39 -2.80
N GLY A 75 8.81 -30.06 -1.51
CA GLY A 75 9.57 -28.95 -0.96
C GLY A 75 11.00 -29.35 -0.57
N LEU A 76 11.76 -28.34 -0.19
CA LEU A 76 13.12 -28.43 0.32
C LEU A 76 13.13 -28.96 1.77
N HIS A 77 14.08 -29.84 2.09
CA HIS A 77 14.26 -30.36 3.45
C HIS A 77 15.04 -29.36 4.30
N LEU A 78 14.37 -28.79 5.30
CA LEU A 78 14.92 -27.74 6.15
C LEU A 78 16.20 -28.14 6.90
N PRO A 79 16.36 -29.39 7.40
CA PRO A 79 17.59 -29.81 8.08
C PRO A 79 18.86 -29.71 7.24
N ASP A 80 18.75 -29.73 5.91
CA ASP A 80 19.91 -29.60 5.02
C ASP A 80 20.44 -28.15 4.96
N TRP A 81 19.68 -27.19 5.50
CA TRP A 81 19.94 -25.75 5.38
C TRP A 81 20.08 -25.02 6.72
N ILE A 82 19.40 -25.52 7.76
CA ILE A 82 19.46 -24.95 9.10
C ILE A 82 19.75 -26.09 10.09
N ASP A 83 20.91 -26.03 10.71
CA ASP A 83 21.31 -27.02 11.71
C ASP A 83 20.40 -26.93 12.95
N GLY A 84 19.98 -28.10 13.47
CA GLY A 84 19.24 -28.19 14.74
C GLY A 84 17.73 -27.97 14.65
N VAL A 85 17.15 -27.96 13.44
CA VAL A 85 15.70 -27.94 13.21
C VAL A 85 15.25 -29.10 12.33
N ASP A 86 13.95 -29.43 12.40
CA ASP A 86 13.27 -30.38 11.51
C ASP A 86 12.30 -29.66 10.56
N ASP A 87 11.69 -30.39 9.61
CA ASP A 87 10.71 -29.84 8.68
C ASP A 87 9.43 -29.32 9.37
N ASP A 88 9.25 -29.64 10.67
CA ASP A 88 8.12 -29.22 11.48
C ASP A 88 8.45 -28.00 12.38
N ALA A 89 9.59 -27.34 12.15
CA ALA A 89 10.07 -26.26 13.02
C ALA A 89 9.11 -25.07 13.16
N THR A 90 8.88 -24.68 14.41
CA THR A 90 8.17 -23.46 14.81
C THR A 90 9.07 -22.23 14.76
N LEU A 91 8.48 -21.04 14.87
CA LEU A 91 9.22 -19.78 14.93
C LEU A 91 10.23 -19.71 16.08
N ASP A 92 9.88 -20.24 17.25
CA ASP A 92 10.78 -20.22 18.42
C ASP A 92 11.98 -21.17 18.22
N GLN A 93 11.79 -22.32 17.58
CA GLN A 93 12.87 -23.23 17.22
C GLN A 93 13.82 -22.61 16.18
N LEU A 94 13.27 -21.97 15.13
CA LEU A 94 14.06 -21.25 14.13
C LEU A 94 14.85 -20.09 14.75
N THR A 95 14.22 -19.32 15.64
CA THR A 95 14.86 -18.22 16.37
C THR A 95 16.05 -18.73 17.19
N THR A 96 15.89 -19.89 17.83
CA THR A 96 16.93 -20.52 18.65
C THR A 96 18.07 -21.05 17.78
N ALA A 97 17.75 -21.77 16.71
CA ALA A 97 18.74 -22.39 15.83
C ALA A 97 19.60 -21.36 15.06
N LEU A 98 19.00 -20.24 14.66
CA LEU A 98 19.69 -19.17 13.95
C LEU A 98 20.32 -18.12 14.88
N GLU A 99 20.12 -18.24 16.20
CA GLU A 99 20.57 -17.28 17.21
C GLU A 99 20.26 -15.82 16.86
N ALA A 100 19.11 -15.59 16.21
CA ALA A 100 18.77 -14.33 15.55
C ALA A 100 17.57 -13.64 16.22
N PRO A 101 17.59 -12.31 16.41
CA PRO A 101 16.46 -11.61 17.02
C PRO A 101 15.24 -11.65 16.10
N ARG A 102 14.09 -12.03 16.70
CA ARG A 102 12.77 -12.02 16.08
C ARG A 102 12.18 -10.62 16.02
N HIS A 103 11.60 -10.29 14.87
CA HIS A 103 10.84 -9.08 14.61
C HIS A 103 9.55 -9.38 13.83
N LEU A 104 8.68 -8.38 13.71
CA LEU A 104 7.47 -8.44 12.89
C LEU A 104 7.48 -7.32 11.84
N ALA A 105 7.17 -7.69 10.60
CA ALA A 105 6.88 -6.75 9.53
C ALA A 105 5.36 -6.58 9.41
N GLY A 106 4.89 -5.33 9.50
CA GLY A 106 3.45 -5.02 9.49
C GLY A 106 2.71 -5.68 10.65
N PHE A 107 1.52 -6.21 10.38
CA PHE A 107 0.60 -6.75 11.39
C PHE A 107 0.81 -8.23 11.74
N GLY A 108 1.79 -8.93 11.14
CA GLY A 108 1.96 -10.35 11.45
C GLY A 108 2.95 -11.16 10.61
N SER A 109 3.86 -10.57 9.83
CA SER A 109 4.87 -11.37 9.11
C SER A 109 6.16 -11.45 9.94
N PRO A 110 6.49 -12.60 10.57
CA PRO A 110 7.72 -12.74 11.32
C PRO A 110 8.96 -12.72 10.42
N TYR A 111 10.02 -12.10 10.91
CA TYR A 111 11.34 -12.19 10.29
C TYR A 111 12.45 -12.18 11.35
N LEU A 112 13.59 -12.73 10.97
CA LEU A 112 14.81 -12.78 11.75
C LEU A 112 15.85 -11.84 11.13
N ALA A 113 16.54 -11.06 11.94
CA ALA A 113 17.67 -10.24 11.47
C ALA A 113 18.95 -11.07 11.53
N LEU A 114 19.60 -11.25 10.38
CA LEU A 114 20.82 -12.03 10.20
C LEU A 114 22.00 -11.09 9.91
N ASP A 115 23.22 -11.55 10.12
CA ASP A 115 24.40 -10.77 9.73
C ASP A 115 24.46 -10.65 8.19
N GLY A 116 24.25 -9.44 7.66
CA GLY A 116 24.20 -9.18 6.22
C GLY A 116 22.81 -9.30 5.55
N GLY A 117 21.73 -9.53 6.30
CA GLY A 117 20.38 -9.56 5.70
C GLY A 117 19.25 -9.95 6.66
N TYR A 118 18.14 -10.41 6.10
CA TYR A 118 16.92 -10.73 6.83
C TYR A 118 16.28 -12.00 6.26
N ALA A 119 15.81 -12.89 7.14
CA ALA A 119 15.01 -14.06 6.77
C ALA A 119 13.56 -13.85 7.20
N ARG A 120 12.67 -13.66 6.24
CA ARG A 120 11.23 -13.58 6.48
C ARG A 120 10.62 -14.98 6.37
N LEU A 121 9.74 -15.30 7.31
CA LEU A 121 9.14 -16.62 7.44
C LEU A 121 7.66 -16.53 7.07
N THR A 122 7.23 -17.38 6.16
CA THR A 122 5.83 -17.50 5.74
C THR A 122 5.28 -18.79 6.32
N PHE A 123 4.17 -18.69 7.05
CA PHE A 123 3.51 -19.83 7.67
C PHE A 123 2.09 -19.98 7.10
N THR A 124 1.61 -21.22 7.06
CA THR A 124 0.22 -21.56 6.80
C THR A 124 -0.65 -20.93 7.87
N GLU A 125 -1.74 -20.28 7.45
CA GLU A 125 -2.70 -19.58 8.31
C GLU A 125 -2.13 -18.36 9.07
N ASP A 126 -3.00 -17.39 9.32
CA ASP A 126 -2.63 -16.22 10.12
C ASP A 126 -2.24 -16.66 11.54
N ARG A 127 -0.97 -16.44 11.89
CA ARG A 127 -0.37 -16.80 13.20
C ARG A 127 -0.10 -18.29 13.43
N GLY A 128 -0.06 -19.12 12.38
CA GLY A 128 0.33 -20.53 12.49
C GLY A 128 1.78 -20.80 12.91
N TRP A 129 2.57 -19.77 13.22
CA TRP A 129 4.01 -19.85 13.50
C TRP A 129 4.38 -20.54 14.82
N ASN A 130 3.40 -20.81 15.69
CA ASN A 130 3.59 -21.57 16.93
C ASN A 130 3.30 -23.07 16.75
N ASP A 131 2.69 -23.45 15.64
CA ASP A 131 2.24 -24.82 15.41
C ASP A 131 3.25 -25.54 14.51
N PRO A 132 3.66 -26.77 14.87
CA PRO A 132 4.61 -27.54 14.08
C PRO A 132 4.10 -27.82 12.65
N GLY A 133 5.02 -27.81 11.68
CA GLY A 133 4.72 -28.11 10.28
C GLY A 133 4.06 -26.97 9.51
N ASN A 134 3.79 -25.82 10.12
CA ASN A 134 3.13 -24.72 9.40
C ASN A 134 4.09 -23.84 8.58
N LEU A 135 5.41 -24.05 8.61
CA LEU A 135 6.32 -23.24 7.82
C LEU A 135 6.21 -23.58 6.32
N GLU A 136 5.87 -22.60 5.49
CA GLU A 136 5.70 -22.78 4.04
C GLU A 136 6.98 -22.41 3.28
N SER A 137 7.59 -21.29 3.65
CA SER A 137 8.79 -20.79 2.99
C SER A 137 9.61 -19.85 3.86
N ILE A 138 10.90 -19.77 3.53
CA ILE A 138 11.84 -18.78 4.07
C ILE A 138 12.31 -17.91 2.91
N THR A 139 12.10 -16.59 3.00
CA THR A 139 12.60 -15.62 2.01
C THR A 139 13.74 -14.82 2.64
N VAL A 140 14.94 -14.95 2.08
CA VAL A 140 16.12 -14.23 2.52
C VAL A 140 16.39 -13.04 1.59
N THR A 141 16.53 -11.85 2.17
CA THR A 141 16.69 -10.58 1.45
C THR A 141 17.71 -9.68 2.15
N ALA A 142 18.35 -8.77 1.40
CA ALA A 142 19.24 -7.78 1.99
C ALA A 142 18.48 -6.60 2.62
N GLU A 143 17.31 -6.29 2.08
CA GLU A 143 16.45 -5.20 2.56
C GLU A 143 15.56 -5.65 3.72
N LYS A 144 15.30 -4.73 4.64
CA LYS A 144 14.50 -5.02 5.82
C LYS A 144 13.03 -5.26 5.45
N PRO A 145 12.44 -6.42 5.82
CA PRO A 145 11.03 -6.69 5.55
C PRO A 145 10.11 -5.60 6.09
N GLY A 146 9.17 -5.15 5.26
CA GLY A 146 8.22 -4.09 5.57
C GLY A 146 8.71 -2.67 5.26
N LEU A 147 9.98 -2.47 4.89
CA LEU A 147 10.50 -1.20 4.40
C LEU A 147 10.65 -1.13 2.88
N THR A 148 10.59 -2.27 2.19
CA THR A 148 10.66 -2.37 0.73
C THR A 148 9.59 -3.31 0.19
N CYS A 149 9.25 -3.16 -1.09
CA CYS A 149 8.43 -4.16 -1.78
C CYS A 149 9.16 -5.50 -1.78
N ARG A 150 8.40 -6.59 -1.67
CA ARG A 150 8.98 -7.92 -1.61
C ARG A 150 9.29 -8.38 -3.03
N PRO A 151 10.50 -8.88 -3.34
CA PRO A 151 10.86 -9.31 -4.69
C PRO A 151 9.91 -10.36 -5.27
N GLU A 152 9.40 -11.27 -4.44
CA GLU A 152 8.48 -12.32 -4.87
C GLU A 152 7.09 -11.80 -5.25
N ASP A 153 6.71 -10.59 -4.83
CA ASP A 153 5.45 -9.97 -5.22
C ASP A 153 5.44 -9.56 -6.70
N ASP A 154 6.58 -9.58 -7.40
CA ASP A 154 6.68 -9.21 -8.82
C ASP A 154 5.78 -10.05 -9.73
N ASP A 155 5.38 -11.24 -9.30
CA ASP A 155 4.41 -12.11 -9.97
C ASP A 155 3.04 -12.14 -9.31
N CYS A 156 2.71 -11.13 -8.50
CA CYS A 156 1.42 -11.06 -7.86
C CYS A 156 0.31 -11.02 -8.92
N PRO A 157 -0.56 -12.05 -9.00
CA PRO A 157 -1.51 -12.23 -10.11
C PRO A 157 -2.56 -11.11 -10.19
N SER A 158 -2.71 -10.35 -9.11
CA SER A 158 -3.67 -9.25 -9.01
C SER A 158 -3.13 -7.92 -9.52
N CYS A 159 -1.80 -7.72 -9.53
CA CYS A 159 -1.23 -6.40 -9.82
C CYS A 159 -0.04 -6.38 -10.78
N SER A 160 0.61 -7.51 -11.06
CA SER A 160 1.83 -7.58 -11.87
C SER A 160 1.62 -7.27 -13.34
N ASP A 161 0.41 -7.52 -13.85
CA ASP A 161 0.06 -7.39 -15.27
C ASP A 161 -0.83 -6.19 -15.58
N LEU A 162 -0.97 -5.27 -14.62
CA LEU A 162 -1.82 -4.08 -14.79
C LEU A 162 -1.17 -3.00 -15.68
N LEU A 163 0.16 -2.99 -15.78
CA LEU A 163 0.90 -2.10 -16.65
C LEU A 163 0.89 -2.62 -18.09
N VAL A 164 0.32 -1.85 -19.03
CA VAL A 164 0.27 -2.23 -20.44
C VAL A 164 1.39 -1.54 -21.20
N ARG A 165 2.41 -2.31 -21.60
CA ARG A 165 3.56 -1.79 -22.36
C ARG A 165 3.15 -1.25 -23.73
N SER A 166 3.83 -0.21 -24.17
CA SER A 166 3.65 0.32 -25.52
C SER A 166 4.23 -0.68 -26.53
N SER A 167 3.65 -0.70 -27.73
CA SER A 167 4.24 -1.42 -28.88
C SER A 167 5.41 -0.66 -29.50
N ASP A 168 5.61 0.61 -29.12
CA ASP A 168 6.75 1.43 -29.54
C ASP A 168 8.01 1.02 -28.76
N PRO A 169 9.10 0.60 -29.44
CA PRO A 169 10.36 0.23 -28.78
C PRO A 169 11.01 1.36 -27.97
N THR A 170 10.63 2.62 -28.23
CA THR A 170 11.12 3.80 -27.52
C THR A 170 10.12 4.34 -26.48
N GLY A 171 8.90 3.80 -26.46
CA GLY A 171 7.82 4.26 -25.58
C GLY A 171 7.68 3.36 -24.36
N GLY A 172 7.66 3.94 -23.16
CA GLY A 172 7.49 3.20 -21.90
C GLY A 172 6.22 2.33 -21.85
N PHE A 173 5.08 2.93 -21.51
CA PHE A 173 3.80 2.21 -21.45
C PHE A 173 2.65 3.00 -22.06
N ASP A 174 1.62 2.29 -22.51
CA ASP A 174 0.38 2.88 -23.00
C ASP A 174 -0.45 3.38 -21.81
N VAL A 175 -0.47 4.69 -21.61
CA VAL A 175 -1.21 5.35 -20.54
C VAL A 175 -2.71 5.03 -20.61
N ALA A 176 -3.31 5.02 -21.80
CA ALA A 176 -4.75 4.80 -21.94
C ALA A 176 -5.11 3.33 -21.65
N ALA A 177 -4.35 2.38 -22.19
CA ALA A 177 -4.56 0.96 -21.92
C ALA A 177 -4.26 0.61 -20.45
N THR A 178 -3.24 1.22 -19.85
CA THR A 178 -2.93 1.03 -18.42
C THR A 178 -4.02 1.61 -17.53
N THR A 179 -4.55 2.81 -17.84
CA THR A 179 -5.72 3.34 -17.12
C THR A 179 -6.91 2.38 -17.20
N ALA A 180 -7.22 1.84 -18.39
CA ALA A 180 -8.32 0.90 -18.57
C ALA A 180 -8.11 -0.41 -17.77
N SER A 181 -6.88 -0.95 -17.76
CA SER A 181 -6.50 -2.13 -16.99
C SER A 181 -6.67 -1.92 -15.48
N LEU A 182 -6.19 -0.77 -14.96
CA LEU A 182 -6.36 -0.39 -13.56
C LEU A 182 -7.84 -0.19 -13.20
N THR A 183 -8.64 0.43 -14.08
CA THR A 183 -10.09 0.60 -13.86
C THR A 183 -10.78 -0.76 -13.77
N ALA A 184 -10.46 -1.70 -14.66
CA ALA A 184 -11.01 -3.05 -14.61
C ALA A 184 -10.62 -3.78 -13.32
N ALA A 185 -9.37 -3.66 -12.89
CA ALA A 185 -8.88 -4.23 -11.63
C ALA A 185 -9.56 -3.62 -10.39
N LEU A 186 -9.83 -2.32 -10.41
CA LEU A 186 -10.57 -1.61 -9.37
C LEU A 186 -12.03 -2.12 -9.29
N THR A 187 -12.71 -2.24 -10.44
CA THR A 187 -14.07 -2.81 -10.52
C THR A 187 -14.11 -4.27 -10.05
N ALA A 188 -13.06 -5.04 -10.31
CA ALA A 188 -12.94 -6.43 -9.87
C ALA A 188 -12.51 -6.59 -8.39
N GLY A 189 -12.19 -5.50 -7.68
CA GLY A 189 -11.73 -5.55 -6.28
C GLY A 189 -10.31 -6.11 -6.10
N LEU A 190 -9.49 -6.13 -7.16
CA LEU A 190 -8.09 -6.56 -7.12
C LEU A 190 -7.16 -5.47 -6.58
N VAL A 191 -7.60 -4.21 -6.71
CA VAL A 191 -6.93 -3.03 -6.16
C VAL A 191 -7.96 -2.10 -5.53
N THR A 192 -7.53 -1.29 -4.57
CA THR A 192 -8.33 -0.23 -3.96
C THR A 192 -7.64 1.12 -4.14
N GLU A 193 -8.40 2.13 -4.56
CA GLU A 193 -7.88 3.50 -4.72
C GLU A 193 -7.64 4.19 -3.36
N ASP A 194 -6.56 4.97 -3.23
CA ASP A 194 -6.31 5.82 -2.06
C ASP A 194 -6.96 7.20 -2.25
N ALA A 195 -7.94 7.52 -1.39
CA ALA A 195 -8.67 8.77 -1.40
C ALA A 195 -7.81 10.02 -1.09
N HIS A 196 -6.57 9.86 -0.60
CA HIS A 196 -5.63 10.96 -0.38
C HIS A 196 -4.87 11.40 -1.64
N TRP A 197 -5.23 10.86 -2.81
CA TRP A 197 -4.57 11.07 -4.09
C TRP A 197 -5.59 11.37 -5.20
N VAL A 198 -5.10 11.71 -6.39
CA VAL A 198 -5.96 11.96 -7.55
C VAL A 198 -6.69 10.67 -7.93
N ARG A 199 -7.99 10.78 -8.18
CA ARG A 199 -8.81 9.67 -8.71
C ARG A 199 -8.21 9.17 -10.02
N LEU A 200 -8.18 7.86 -10.21
CA LEU A 200 -7.72 7.24 -11.45
C LEU A 200 -8.51 7.78 -12.66
N ALA A 201 -9.81 8.00 -12.50
CA ALA A 201 -10.68 8.60 -13.51
C ALA A 201 -10.30 10.05 -13.87
N ASP A 202 -9.77 10.80 -12.90
CA ASP A 202 -9.41 12.21 -13.03
C ASP A 202 -7.95 12.39 -13.51
N LEU A 203 -7.12 11.34 -13.43
CA LEU A 203 -5.69 11.36 -13.75
C LEU A 203 -5.39 11.96 -15.14
N ARG A 204 -6.09 11.49 -16.18
CA ARG A 204 -5.84 11.92 -17.57
C ARG A 204 -6.40 13.31 -17.87
N PRO A 205 -7.67 13.64 -17.55
CA PRO A 205 -8.20 15.00 -17.72
C PRO A 205 -7.34 16.05 -17.00
N LEU A 206 -6.93 15.75 -15.76
CA LEU A 206 -6.14 16.68 -14.96
C LEU A 206 -4.73 16.87 -15.52
N HIS A 207 -4.08 15.81 -16.01
CA HIS A 207 -2.79 15.93 -16.71
C HIS A 207 -2.92 16.74 -18.00
N ALA A 208 -3.95 16.48 -18.81
CA ALA A 208 -4.20 17.20 -20.06
C ALA A 208 -4.46 18.70 -19.85
N SER A 209 -4.95 19.11 -18.67
CA SER A 209 -5.16 20.53 -18.34
C SER A 209 -3.87 21.33 -18.19
N GLY A 210 -2.74 20.67 -17.88
CA GLY A 210 -1.47 21.34 -17.58
C GLY A 210 -1.44 22.15 -16.28
N LEU A 211 -2.46 22.02 -15.41
CA LEU A 211 -2.54 22.76 -14.14
C LEU A 211 -1.63 22.19 -13.05
N MET A 212 -1.08 20.99 -13.25
CA MET A 212 -0.19 20.32 -12.31
C MET A 212 1.01 19.75 -13.07
N ALA A 213 2.21 20.01 -12.56
CA ALA A 213 3.44 19.44 -13.12
C ALA A 213 3.51 17.91 -12.98
N ARG A 214 2.85 17.36 -11.95
CA ARG A 214 2.75 15.94 -11.66
C ARG A 214 1.34 15.61 -11.17
N VAL A 215 0.69 14.67 -11.85
CA VAL A 215 -0.61 14.11 -11.43
C VAL A 215 -0.39 12.64 -11.10
N GLU A 216 -0.76 12.20 -9.90
CA GLU A 216 -0.54 10.83 -9.46
C GLU A 216 -1.78 10.23 -8.81
N SER A 217 -2.13 9.03 -9.25
CA SER A 217 -3.11 8.16 -8.60
C SER A 217 -2.38 7.00 -7.90
N GLN A 218 -2.84 6.65 -6.70
CA GLN A 218 -2.29 5.54 -5.93
C GLN A 218 -3.35 4.46 -5.69
N LEU A 219 -2.98 3.21 -5.97
CA LEU A 219 -3.87 2.04 -5.81
C LEU A 219 -3.16 0.94 -5.03
N THR A 220 -3.80 0.41 -3.98
CA THR A 220 -3.26 -0.67 -3.16
C THR A 220 -3.75 -2.02 -3.67
N CYS A 221 -2.85 -2.95 -3.98
CA CYS A 221 -3.22 -4.31 -4.33
C CYS A 221 -3.84 -5.03 -3.12
N THR A 222 -4.98 -5.71 -3.31
CA THR A 222 -5.65 -6.43 -2.23
C THR A 222 -4.93 -7.73 -1.83
N THR A 223 -4.12 -8.30 -2.73
CA THR A 223 -3.35 -9.53 -2.51
C THR A 223 -1.98 -9.25 -1.86
N CYS A 224 -1.07 -8.56 -2.58
CA CYS A 224 0.30 -8.33 -2.07
C CYS A 224 0.48 -7.05 -1.26
N ARG A 225 -0.56 -6.19 -1.17
CA ARG A 225 -0.52 -4.91 -0.44
C ARG A 225 0.49 -3.88 -0.95
N ARG A 226 1.20 -4.14 -2.05
CA ARG A 226 2.00 -3.11 -2.75
C ARG A 226 1.09 -1.98 -3.24
N ILE A 227 1.61 -0.76 -3.18
CA ILE A 227 0.93 0.43 -3.69
C ILE A 227 1.48 0.75 -5.07
N ILE A 228 0.61 0.67 -6.07
CA ILE A 228 0.86 1.16 -7.42
C ILE A 228 0.79 2.68 -7.38
N CYS A 229 1.88 3.34 -7.75
CA CYS A 229 1.95 4.78 -7.92
C CYS A 229 2.01 5.09 -9.42
N PHE A 230 0.87 5.48 -9.99
CA PHE A 230 0.74 5.79 -11.41
C PHE A 230 0.73 7.31 -11.60
N ALA A 231 1.80 7.85 -12.17
CA ALA A 231 1.97 9.28 -12.33
C ALA A 231 2.20 9.71 -13.78
N LEU A 232 1.53 10.81 -14.15
CA LEU A 232 1.74 11.54 -15.39
C LEU A 232 2.46 12.85 -15.07
N LEU A 233 3.57 13.11 -15.77
CA LEU A 233 4.38 14.30 -15.61
C LEU A 233 4.28 15.18 -16.86
N GLN A 234 4.38 16.49 -16.69
CA GLN A 234 4.28 17.44 -17.82
C GLN A 234 5.52 17.39 -18.72
N ASP A 235 6.71 17.35 -18.12
CA ASP A 235 8.01 17.45 -18.82
C ASP A 235 8.85 16.17 -18.73
N SER A 236 8.21 15.02 -18.48
CA SER A 236 8.92 13.75 -18.31
C SER A 236 8.02 12.56 -18.66
N PRO A 237 8.61 11.40 -19.03
CA PRO A 237 7.84 10.18 -19.27
C PRO A 237 6.96 9.80 -18.08
N PRO A 238 5.78 9.20 -18.31
CA PRO A 238 4.94 8.73 -17.24
C PRO A 238 5.63 7.61 -16.45
N THR A 239 5.29 7.48 -15.17
CA THR A 239 5.89 6.48 -14.27
C THR A 239 4.83 5.56 -13.71
N PHE A 240 5.16 4.29 -13.55
CA PHE A 240 4.33 3.27 -12.90
C PHE A 240 5.19 2.47 -11.94
N THR A 241 5.16 2.80 -10.65
CA THR A 241 6.08 2.19 -9.67
C THR A 241 5.32 1.49 -8.55
N TYR A 242 5.86 0.40 -8.03
CA TYR A 242 5.36 -0.21 -6.79
C TYR A 242 6.10 0.35 -5.59
N ALA A 243 5.38 0.64 -4.52
CA ALA A 243 5.93 1.19 -3.29
C ALA A 243 5.29 0.55 -2.05
N VAL A 244 6.00 0.60 -0.93
CA VAL A 244 5.41 0.35 0.40
C VAL A 244 4.70 1.61 0.91
N LEU A 245 3.84 1.44 1.92
CA LEU A 245 3.02 2.52 2.48
C LEU A 245 3.81 3.79 2.81
N ASN A 246 4.95 3.65 3.50
CA ASN A 246 5.72 4.82 3.93
C ASN A 246 6.32 5.59 2.75
N ASP A 247 6.80 4.90 1.73
CA ASP A 247 7.37 5.52 0.54
C ASP A 247 6.28 6.17 -0.30
N ALA A 248 5.17 5.46 -0.52
CA ALA A 248 4.01 5.97 -1.24
C ALA A 248 3.45 7.26 -0.60
N ARG A 249 3.38 7.31 0.74
CA ARG A 249 2.90 8.49 1.48
C ARG A 249 3.78 9.73 1.33
N ARG A 250 5.10 9.53 1.15
CA ARG A 250 6.11 10.59 1.03
C ARG A 250 6.23 11.15 -0.39
N ARG A 251 5.54 10.56 -1.37
CA ARG A 251 5.59 11.04 -2.75
C ARG A 251 5.02 12.46 -2.85
N PRO A 252 5.56 13.29 -3.75
CA PRO A 252 5.10 14.67 -3.91
C PRO A 252 3.70 14.72 -4.55
N LEU A 253 2.87 15.63 -4.05
CA LEU A 253 1.55 15.92 -4.60
C LEU A 253 1.29 17.43 -4.47
N GLY A 254 1.18 18.11 -5.61
CA GLY A 254 0.73 19.50 -5.66
C GLY A 254 -0.72 19.65 -5.21
N ALA A 255 -1.17 20.88 -4.95
CA ALA A 255 -2.59 21.12 -4.71
C ALA A 255 -3.40 20.68 -5.94
N ILE A 256 -4.43 19.86 -5.72
CA ILE A 256 -5.36 19.45 -6.77
C ILE A 256 -6.24 20.67 -7.11
N PRO A 257 -6.21 21.20 -8.34
CA PRO A 257 -7.03 22.33 -8.76
C PRO A 257 -8.53 21.99 -8.71
N PRO A 258 -9.40 22.99 -8.47
CA PRO A 258 -10.86 22.82 -8.55
C PRO A 258 -11.29 22.21 -9.89
N VAL A 259 -12.29 21.31 -9.84
CA VAL A 259 -12.76 20.56 -11.01
C VAL A 259 -13.25 21.47 -12.14
N GLU A 260 -13.75 22.66 -11.81
CA GLU A 260 -14.27 23.63 -12.79
C GLU A 260 -13.21 24.12 -13.77
N GLN A 261 -11.92 23.91 -13.45
CA GLN A 261 -10.81 24.33 -14.29
C GLN A 261 -10.38 23.27 -15.31
N TRP A 262 -10.79 22.01 -15.15
CA TRP A 262 -10.28 20.89 -15.97
C TRP A 262 -11.30 19.79 -16.30
N GLY A 263 -12.35 19.64 -15.50
CA GLY A 263 -13.38 18.63 -15.69
C GLY A 263 -14.36 18.98 -16.80
N ASP A 264 -14.99 17.96 -17.38
CA ASP A 264 -16.12 18.16 -18.28
C ASP A 264 -17.42 18.46 -17.50
N THR A 265 -18.49 18.78 -18.24
CA THR A 265 -19.80 19.11 -17.63
C THR A 265 -20.33 18.02 -16.70
N ALA A 266 -20.13 16.74 -17.04
CA ALA A 266 -20.62 15.63 -16.24
C ALA A 266 -19.82 15.50 -14.94
N ARG A 267 -18.49 15.59 -15.02
CA ARG A 267 -17.60 15.52 -13.85
C ARG A 267 -17.77 16.72 -12.92
N ILE A 268 -17.99 17.92 -13.46
CA ILE A 268 -18.34 19.13 -12.68
C ILE A 268 -19.68 18.94 -11.96
N ALA A 269 -20.68 18.35 -12.63
CA ALA A 269 -21.96 18.06 -11.99
C ALA A 269 -21.81 17.04 -10.85
N GLU A 270 -21.02 15.96 -11.06
CA GLU A 270 -20.68 14.99 -10.01
C GLU A 270 -20.01 15.65 -8.81
N GLU A 271 -19.06 16.57 -9.02
CA GLU A 271 -18.38 17.25 -7.92
C GLU A 271 -19.32 18.15 -7.11
N ARG A 272 -20.30 18.80 -7.75
CA ARG A 272 -21.30 19.63 -7.05
C ARG A 272 -22.21 18.83 -6.13
N GLU A 273 -22.41 17.54 -6.43
CA GLU A 273 -23.20 16.63 -5.60
C GLU A 273 -22.33 15.93 -4.53
N ALA A 274 -21.00 15.98 -4.68
CA ALA A 274 -20.06 15.43 -3.73
C ALA A 274 -19.93 16.29 -2.47
N MET A 275 -19.27 15.74 -1.45
CA MET A 275 -18.93 16.48 -0.25
C MET A 275 -17.73 17.39 -0.53
N HIS A 276 -17.83 18.69 -0.21
CA HIS A 276 -16.76 19.66 -0.38
C HIS A 276 -16.35 20.34 0.92
N TYR A 277 -15.09 20.77 0.94
CA TYR A 277 -14.49 21.52 2.03
C TYR A 277 -15.06 22.95 2.11
N LEU A 278 -15.38 23.41 3.33
CA LEU A 278 -15.74 24.81 3.61
C LEU A 278 -14.70 25.53 4.47
N ASP A 279 -14.34 24.94 5.62
CA ASP A 279 -13.41 25.53 6.57
C ASP A 279 -12.77 24.46 7.47
N HIS A 280 -11.67 24.77 8.14
CA HIS A 280 -11.08 23.88 9.15
C HIS A 280 -10.27 24.62 10.20
N GLU A 281 -10.05 23.96 11.33
CA GLU A 281 -9.01 24.28 12.30
C GLU A 281 -7.95 23.18 12.28
N PRO A 282 -6.67 23.51 11.97
CA PRO A 282 -5.61 22.52 11.85
C PRO A 282 -5.52 21.61 13.08
N GLY A 283 -5.62 20.31 12.84
CA GLY A 283 -5.51 19.29 13.89
C GLY A 283 -6.74 19.15 14.79
N ALA A 284 -7.83 19.89 14.54
CA ALA A 284 -9.03 19.86 15.38
C ALA A 284 -10.30 19.43 14.62
N TRP A 285 -10.73 20.17 13.60
CA TRP A 285 -11.99 19.91 12.91
C TRP A 285 -12.01 20.37 11.46
N PHE A 286 -12.87 19.77 10.65
CA PHE A 286 -13.21 20.17 9.28
C PHE A 286 -14.72 20.40 9.17
N LEU A 287 -15.11 21.54 8.59
CA LEU A 287 -16.47 21.85 8.20
C LEU A 287 -16.63 21.55 6.71
N LEU A 288 -17.66 20.77 6.39
CA LEU A 288 -17.92 20.20 5.08
C LEU A 288 -19.36 20.47 4.69
N GLU A 289 -19.64 20.48 3.39
CA GLU A 289 -20.98 20.60 2.85
C GLU A 289 -21.22 19.57 1.76
N GLN A 290 -22.44 19.05 1.69
CA GLN A 290 -22.90 18.21 0.60
C GLN A 290 -24.38 18.52 0.36
N GLN A 291 -24.74 18.96 -0.85
CA GLN A 291 -26.14 19.26 -1.22
C GLN A 291 -26.87 20.15 -0.18
N ASP A 292 -26.27 21.29 0.19
CA ASP A 292 -26.76 22.25 1.20
C ASP A 292 -26.88 21.69 2.64
N VAL A 293 -26.31 20.51 2.91
CA VAL A 293 -26.22 19.91 4.24
C VAL A 293 -24.81 20.10 4.79
N LEU A 294 -24.74 20.71 5.98
CA LEU A 294 -23.47 20.92 6.69
C LEU A 294 -23.11 19.71 7.56
N TYR A 295 -21.85 19.32 7.49
CA TYR A 295 -21.24 18.27 8.29
C TYR A 295 -20.03 18.81 9.03
N LEU A 296 -19.82 18.34 10.26
CA LEU A 296 -18.65 18.64 11.07
C LEU A 296 -17.91 17.34 11.36
N GLN A 297 -16.69 17.24 10.83
CA GLN A 297 -15.74 16.23 11.27
C GLN A 297 -14.91 16.82 12.42
N ALA A 298 -14.97 16.24 13.62
CA ALA A 298 -14.22 16.71 14.78
C ALA A 298 -13.37 15.59 15.39
N ARG A 299 -12.11 15.89 15.71
CA ARG A 299 -11.18 14.95 16.35
C ARG A 299 -11.45 14.83 17.85
N TYR A 300 -11.37 13.61 18.37
CA TYR A 300 -11.47 13.32 19.80
C TYR A 300 -10.41 12.32 20.24
N VAL A 301 -10.06 12.34 21.52
CA VAL A 301 -9.08 11.44 22.11
C VAL A 301 -9.80 10.24 22.73
N ILE A 302 -9.41 9.02 22.36
CA ILE A 302 -9.90 7.79 22.99
C ILE A 302 -9.05 7.49 24.23
N SER A 303 -7.73 7.60 24.10
CA SER A 303 -6.77 7.39 25.19
C SER A 303 -5.49 8.20 24.95
N SER A 304 -4.55 8.18 25.90
CA SER A 304 -3.23 8.81 25.71
C SER A 304 -2.44 8.30 24.50
N MET A 305 -2.83 7.16 23.92
CA MET A 305 -2.17 6.54 22.77
C MET A 305 -3.07 6.42 21.53
N ALA A 306 -4.33 6.87 21.59
CA ALA A 306 -5.27 6.72 20.49
C ALA A 306 -6.18 7.94 20.36
N ASP A 307 -6.29 8.46 19.15
CA ASP A 307 -7.27 9.46 18.75
C ASP A 307 -8.11 8.93 17.58
N ASP A 308 -9.26 9.56 17.37
CA ASP A 308 -10.14 9.29 16.23
C ASP A 308 -10.91 10.58 15.88
N SER A 309 -11.86 10.48 14.96
CA SER A 309 -12.76 11.57 14.58
C SER A 309 -14.20 11.10 14.54
N ALA A 310 -15.14 12.02 14.80
CA ALA A 310 -16.56 11.81 14.59
C ALA A 310 -17.02 12.69 13.44
N LEU A 311 -17.88 12.17 12.56
CA LEU A 311 -18.55 12.96 11.53
C LEU A 311 -20.01 13.11 11.93
N ILE A 312 -20.44 14.34 12.21
CA ILE A 312 -21.84 14.62 12.52
C ILE A 312 -22.46 15.50 11.45
N ARG A 313 -23.74 15.27 11.17
CA ARG A 313 -24.58 16.22 10.45
C ARG A 313 -25.04 17.32 11.42
N LEU A 314 -24.92 18.58 11.00
CA LEU A 314 -25.44 19.70 11.78
C LEU A 314 -26.98 19.74 11.69
N ASP A 315 -27.63 19.82 12.85
CA ASP A 315 -29.07 20.01 12.92
C ASP A 315 -29.50 21.45 12.61
N ASP A 316 -30.79 21.71 12.55
CA ASP A 316 -31.34 23.03 12.21
C ASP A 316 -30.85 24.14 13.17
N SER A 317 -30.73 23.82 14.45
CA SER A 317 -30.29 24.76 15.47
C SER A 317 -28.79 25.05 15.37
N GLU A 318 -27.98 24.02 15.11
CA GLU A 318 -26.53 24.14 14.92
C GLU A 318 -26.21 24.88 13.61
N ARG A 319 -26.98 24.66 12.54
CA ARG A 319 -26.86 25.40 11.28
C ARG A 319 -27.18 26.87 11.46
N GLU A 320 -28.25 27.21 12.18
CA GLU A 320 -28.60 28.61 12.46
C GLU A 320 -27.58 29.27 13.40
N ALA A 321 -27.10 28.53 14.40
CA ALA A 321 -26.03 29.01 15.28
C ALA A 321 -24.70 29.20 14.54
N TYR A 322 -24.41 28.41 13.52
CA TYR A 322 -23.30 28.65 12.60
C TYR A 322 -23.52 29.90 11.73
N ARG A 323 -24.72 30.13 11.18
CA ARG A 323 -25.01 31.35 10.40
C ARG A 323 -24.81 32.64 11.20
N THR A 324 -25.13 32.61 12.48
CA THR A 324 -25.02 33.78 13.38
C THR A 324 -23.65 33.90 14.05
N GLY A 325 -23.09 32.78 14.52
CA GLY A 325 -21.85 32.73 15.28
C GLY A 325 -20.60 32.36 14.48
N GLY A 326 -20.76 31.97 13.22
CA GLY A 326 -19.67 31.62 12.30
C GLY A 326 -18.74 30.53 12.84
N ARG A 327 -17.46 30.67 12.50
CA ARG A 327 -16.38 29.76 12.88
C ARG A 327 -16.30 29.49 14.39
N ASP A 328 -16.54 30.51 15.22
CA ASP A 328 -16.46 30.38 16.68
C ASP A 328 -17.51 29.40 17.24
N HIS A 329 -18.69 29.32 16.61
CA HIS A 329 -19.69 28.32 16.98
C HIS A 329 -19.19 26.91 16.67
N VAL A 330 -18.61 26.70 15.48
CA VAL A 330 -18.07 25.41 15.04
C VAL A 330 -16.95 24.96 15.96
N ALA A 331 -16.01 25.85 16.30
CA ALA A 331 -14.92 25.54 17.22
C ALA A 331 -15.44 25.11 18.61
N ARG A 332 -16.46 25.80 19.14
CA ARG A 332 -17.10 25.40 20.41
C ARG A 332 -17.82 24.06 20.30
N LEU A 333 -18.51 23.78 19.19
CA LEU A 333 -19.17 22.50 18.97
C LEU A 333 -18.14 21.36 18.86
N ALA A 334 -17.07 21.55 18.09
CA ALA A 334 -15.97 20.60 17.98
C ALA A 334 -15.33 20.31 19.34
N SER A 335 -15.10 21.33 20.18
CA SER A 335 -14.61 21.13 21.56
C SER A 335 -15.57 20.28 22.39
N ARG A 336 -16.89 20.50 22.29
CA ARG A 336 -17.86 19.66 23.00
C ARG A 336 -17.86 18.22 22.51
N ILE A 337 -17.65 17.98 21.21
CA ILE A 337 -17.53 16.63 20.64
C ILE A 337 -16.25 15.96 21.17
N HIS A 338 -15.13 16.68 21.16
CA HIS A 338 -13.85 16.24 21.68
C HIS A 338 -13.96 15.75 23.12
N ASP A 339 -14.54 16.58 23.99
CA ASP A 339 -14.72 16.26 25.42
C ASP A 339 -15.83 15.21 25.65
N GLY A 340 -16.74 15.06 24.69
CA GLY A 340 -17.94 14.23 24.78
C GLY A 340 -17.71 12.74 24.54
N SER A 341 -16.50 12.30 24.16
CA SER A 341 -16.15 10.88 23.92
C SER A 341 -17.14 10.11 23.00
N PRO A 342 -17.25 10.45 21.70
CA PRO A 342 -18.23 9.85 20.77
C PRO A 342 -18.11 8.33 20.58
N HIS A 343 -16.98 7.73 20.96
CA HIS A 343 -16.75 6.29 20.96
C HIS A 343 -17.52 5.52 22.05
N ARG A 344 -18.20 6.21 22.98
CA ARG A 344 -18.96 5.59 24.09
C ARG A 344 -20.46 5.72 23.87
N GLU A 345 -21.21 4.65 24.09
CA GLU A 345 -22.65 4.61 23.86
C GLU A 345 -23.44 5.68 24.65
N GLU A 346 -22.95 6.11 25.81
CA GLU A 346 -23.59 7.15 26.63
C GLU A 346 -23.39 8.57 26.11
N SER A 347 -22.48 8.75 25.14
CA SER A 347 -22.20 10.06 24.56
C SER A 347 -23.39 10.55 23.72
N PRO A 348 -23.80 11.82 23.85
CA PRO A 348 -24.81 12.41 22.97
C PRO A 348 -24.37 12.46 21.50
N TYR A 349 -23.07 12.24 21.22
CA TYR A 349 -22.52 12.23 19.87
C TYR A 349 -22.38 10.82 19.28
N HIS A 350 -22.50 9.76 20.08
CA HIS A 350 -22.29 8.39 19.61
C HIS A 350 -23.27 8.01 18.50
N GLN A 351 -24.57 8.19 18.74
CA GLN A 351 -25.61 7.92 17.74
C GLN A 351 -25.60 8.88 16.55
N ARG A 352 -24.91 10.02 16.69
CA ARG A 352 -24.78 11.04 15.63
C ARG A 352 -23.55 10.81 14.75
N ASP A 353 -22.61 9.98 15.18
CA ASP A 353 -21.37 9.72 14.47
C ASP A 353 -21.62 8.82 13.27
N LEU A 354 -21.66 9.44 12.09
CA LEU A 354 -21.90 8.79 10.81
C LEU A 354 -20.77 7.81 10.44
N LEU A 355 -19.59 7.93 11.05
CA LEU A 355 -18.46 7.03 10.79
C LEU A 355 -18.62 5.65 11.44
N GLN A 356 -19.53 5.50 12.41
CA GLN A 356 -19.82 4.24 13.09
C GLN A 356 -20.98 3.47 12.43
N GLY A 357 -21.76 4.11 11.56
CA GLY A 357 -22.87 3.48 10.84
C GLY A 357 -22.43 2.54 9.71
N SER A 358 -23.41 1.84 9.11
CA SER A 358 -23.19 0.95 7.96
C SER A 358 -22.52 1.65 6.77
N ASP A 359 -22.79 2.94 6.61
CA ASP A 359 -22.27 3.78 5.53
C ASP A 359 -20.95 4.49 5.91
N GLY A 360 -20.38 4.17 7.08
CA GLY A 360 -19.21 4.85 7.62
C GLY A 360 -17.99 4.77 6.71
N ALA A 361 -17.82 3.68 5.94
CA ALA A 361 -16.75 3.57 4.95
C ALA A 361 -16.89 4.61 3.83
N SER A 362 -18.11 4.77 3.28
CA SER A 362 -18.42 5.76 2.25
C SER A 362 -18.23 7.18 2.76
N TYR A 363 -18.64 7.47 4.00
CA TYR A 363 -18.40 8.78 4.61
C TYR A 363 -16.92 9.07 4.85
N ARG A 364 -16.13 8.09 5.32
CA ARG A 364 -14.67 8.27 5.48
C ARG A 364 -14.01 8.60 4.14
N GLU A 365 -14.40 7.89 3.09
CA GLU A 365 -13.91 8.16 1.74
C GLU A 365 -14.29 9.55 1.26
N ALA A 366 -15.57 9.94 1.37
CA ALA A 366 -16.07 11.25 0.97
C ALA A 366 -15.37 12.40 1.71
N VAL A 367 -15.23 12.29 3.04
CA VAL A 367 -14.49 13.26 3.86
C VAL A 367 -13.04 13.36 3.41
N THR A 368 -12.36 12.21 3.25
CA THR A 368 -10.95 12.16 2.85
C THR A 368 -10.73 12.84 1.50
N ARG A 369 -11.61 12.58 0.52
CA ARG A 369 -11.57 13.24 -0.79
C ARG A 369 -11.80 14.75 -0.66
N ALA A 370 -12.80 15.17 0.11
CA ALA A 370 -13.13 16.59 0.31
C ALA A 370 -11.97 17.39 0.92
N ILE A 371 -11.22 16.79 1.84
CA ILE A 371 -10.14 17.47 2.58
C ILE A 371 -8.74 17.18 2.02
N VAL A 372 -8.61 16.50 0.87
CA VAL A 372 -7.33 16.03 0.33
C VAL A 372 -6.27 17.13 0.25
N ASN A 373 -6.68 18.37 -0.01
CA ASN A 373 -5.83 19.55 -0.11
C ASN A 373 -5.55 20.29 1.22
N HIS A 374 -6.22 19.91 2.31
CA HIS A 374 -6.31 20.68 3.55
C HIS A 374 -5.77 19.93 4.78
N THR A 375 -5.19 18.74 4.58
CA THR A 375 -4.55 17.99 5.66
C THR A 375 -3.11 18.43 5.89
N TRP A 376 -2.60 18.24 7.12
CA TRP A 376 -1.18 18.44 7.42
C TRP A 376 -0.27 17.64 6.48
N LEU A 377 -0.66 16.42 6.11
CA LEU A 377 0.10 15.60 5.17
C LEU A 377 0.16 16.24 3.78
N ALA A 378 -0.94 16.82 3.31
CA ALA A 378 -0.96 17.56 2.06
C ALA A 378 -0.04 18.79 2.11
N GLU A 379 0.02 19.50 3.24
CA GLU A 379 0.98 20.59 3.44
C GLU A 379 2.42 20.11 3.39
N GLN A 380 2.74 18.97 4.03
CA GLN A 380 4.08 18.40 3.99
C GLN A 380 4.50 17.98 2.58
N ARG A 381 3.58 17.43 1.77
CA ARG A 381 3.85 17.01 0.38
C ARG A 381 4.11 18.17 -0.59
N ARG A 382 3.72 19.40 -0.23
CA ARG A 382 3.91 20.61 -1.03
C ARG A 382 5.23 21.34 -0.71
N ARG A 383 5.87 21.02 0.40
CA ARG A 383 7.19 21.56 0.80
C ARG A 383 8.29 20.69 0.21
#